data_AF-A0A1B6GG90-F1
#
_entry.id   AF-A0A1B6GG90-F1
#
_cell.length_a   1.000
_cell.length_b   1.000
_cell.length_c   1.000
_cell.angle_alpha   90.00
_cell.angle_beta   90.00
_cell.angle_gamma   90.00
#
_symmetry.space_group_name_H-M   'P 1'
#
loop_
_entity.id
_entity.type
_entity.pdbx_description
1 polymer ?
#
loop_
_entity_poly.entity_id
_entity_poly.type
_entity_poly.pdbx_seq_one_letter_code
_entity_poly.pdbx_strand_id
1 'polypeptide(L)'
;SSPWTQMIFLTHVTKLFTSFVCLCSCDPYIKIHLLPEDMFVDIPRPRTKTQKRNLFPLFDETFSIQLSREQRQSKEAMLLFMVKDQDYFGMSSQFLGEAYYPFLEIPTTTMETNIQEMQQIHLKLSKPTDFDCDAMKALDHRQGEKLAREFIKRQKSKHEHSQSFM
;
A
#
# COMPACT_ATOMS: atom_id res chain seq x y z
N SER A 1 32.67 17.35 12.31
CA SER A 1 31.58 16.38 12.57
C SER A 1 30.26 17.15 12.61
N SER A 2 29.30 17.06 11.69
CA SER A 2 29.20 16.43 10.37
C SER A 2 28.08 17.17 9.61
N PRO A 3 28.28 17.67 8.37
CA PRO A 3 27.20 18.26 7.55
C PRO A 3 26.30 17.19 6.89
N TRP A 4 26.47 15.93 7.28
CA TRP A 4 25.91 14.73 6.66
C TRP A 4 24.79 14.12 7.50
N THR A 5 23.93 14.93 8.13
CA THR A 5 22.62 14.43 8.53
C THR A 5 21.81 14.26 7.25
N GLN A 6 22.10 13.13 6.63
CA GLN A 6 21.56 12.54 5.43
C GLN A 6 20.04 12.47 5.62
N MET A 7 19.38 13.58 5.32
CA MET A 7 17.95 13.70 5.17
C MET A 7 17.63 12.86 3.92
N ILE A 8 17.50 11.57 4.14
CA ILE A 8 17.25 10.60 3.06
C ILE A 8 15.88 10.94 2.53
N PHE A 9 15.94 11.58 1.36
CA PHE A 9 14.86 12.33 0.79
C PHE A 9 13.60 11.47 0.70
N LEU A 10 12.52 12.12 1.14
CA LEU A 10 11.13 11.82 0.86
C LEU A 10 11.00 10.89 -0.34
N THR A 11 10.56 9.67 -0.06
CA THR A 11 10.16 8.75 -1.11
C THR A 11 8.85 9.30 -1.67
N HIS A 12 8.96 10.19 -2.65
CA HIS A 12 7.82 10.84 -3.28
C HIS A 12 7.08 9.80 -4.12
N VAL A 13 6.02 9.25 -3.54
CA VAL A 13 5.10 8.34 -4.21
C VAL A 13 4.17 9.19 -5.08
N THR A 14 4.71 9.82 -6.12
CA THR A 14 4.03 10.97 -6.74
C THR A 14 2.96 10.60 -7.73
N LYS A 15 3.01 9.46 -8.41
CA LYS A 15 2.04 9.19 -9.49
C LYS A 15 1.80 7.70 -9.68
N LEU A 16 1.29 7.05 -8.64
CA LEU A 16 0.83 5.66 -8.72
C LEU A 16 -0.66 5.66 -9.01
N PHE A 17 -0.97 5.55 -10.30
CA PHE A 17 -2.33 5.31 -10.74
C PHE A 17 -2.61 3.82 -10.67
N THR A 18 -3.47 3.47 -9.72
CA THR A 18 -4.11 2.16 -9.72
C THR A 18 -5.42 2.32 -10.48
N SER A 19 -5.49 1.79 -11.69
CA SER A 19 -6.75 1.81 -12.45
C SER A 19 -7.69 0.78 -11.81
N PHE A 20 -8.72 1.27 -11.12
CA PHE A 20 -9.81 0.46 -10.58
C PHE A 20 -11.12 0.95 -11.19
N VAL A 21 -11.95 0.04 -11.69
CA VAL A 21 -13.32 0.35 -12.15
C VAL A 21 -14.27 -0.15 -11.07
N CYS A 22 -14.86 0.76 -10.30
CA CYS A 22 -15.97 0.43 -9.42
C CYS A 22 -17.27 0.37 -10.25
N LEU A 23 -18.12 -0.64 -10.02
CA LEU A 23 -19.38 -0.83 -10.77
C LEU A 23 -20.55 -0.01 -10.19
N CYS A 24 -20.36 0.64 -9.04
CA CYS A 24 -21.36 1.44 -8.31
C CYS A 24 -20.72 2.71 -7.70
N SER A 25 -21.51 3.57 -7.07
CA SER A 25 -21.01 4.81 -6.42
C SER A 25 -20.04 4.49 -5.28
N CYS A 26 -18.74 4.44 -5.57
CA CYS A 26 -17.66 4.31 -4.59
C CYS A 26 -17.11 5.70 -4.17
N ASP A 27 -16.69 5.80 -2.92
CA ASP A 27 -15.88 6.86 -2.34
C ASP A 27 -14.45 6.32 -2.05
N PRO A 28 -13.61 6.09 -3.10
CA PRO A 28 -12.32 5.42 -2.93
C PRO A 28 -11.26 6.28 -2.24
N TYR A 29 -10.37 5.62 -1.51
CA TYR A 29 -9.10 6.16 -1.01
C TYR A 29 -7.99 5.10 -1.04
N ILE A 30 -6.73 5.53 -1.06
CA ILE A 30 -5.57 4.66 -1.01
C ILE A 30 -4.89 4.81 0.34
N LYS A 31 -4.59 3.67 0.98
CA LYS A 31 -3.74 3.59 2.18
C LYS A 31 -2.42 2.94 1.84
N ILE A 32 -1.33 3.60 2.20
CA ILE A 32 0.04 3.17 1.90
C ILE A 32 0.63 2.48 3.13
N HIS A 33 1.25 1.34 2.91
CA HIS A 33 1.94 0.54 3.90
C HIS A 33 3.38 0.30 3.45
N LEU A 34 4.29 0.23 4.42
CA LEU A 34 5.68 -0.16 4.18
C LEU A 34 5.85 -1.57 4.75
N LEU A 35 6.46 -2.44 3.95
CA LEU A 35 6.74 -3.82 4.30
C LEU A 35 8.25 -4.06 4.27
N PRO A 36 8.79 -4.93 5.15
CA PRO A 36 8.11 -5.67 6.23
C PRO A 36 7.62 -4.76 7.37
N GLU A 37 6.43 -4.98 7.94
CA GLU A 37 5.82 -4.03 8.90
C GLU A 37 6.64 -3.80 10.17
N ASP A 38 7.38 -4.81 10.62
CA ASP A 38 8.27 -4.78 11.77
C ASP A 38 9.50 -3.87 11.57
N MET A 39 9.90 -3.64 10.33
CA MET A 39 10.97 -2.69 9.98
C MET A 39 10.50 -1.23 9.99
N PHE A 40 9.19 -0.99 9.87
CA PHE A 40 8.59 0.34 9.69
C PHE A 40 7.52 0.66 10.75
N VAL A 41 7.64 0.11 11.97
CA VAL A 41 6.66 0.26 13.05
C VAL A 41 6.42 1.72 13.43
N ASP A 42 7.48 2.53 13.44
CA ASP A 42 7.43 3.95 13.83
C ASP A 42 7.04 4.88 12.67
N ILE A 43 6.81 4.33 11.48
CA ILE A 43 6.46 5.12 10.31
C ILE A 43 4.93 5.23 10.20
N PRO A 44 4.37 6.46 10.19
CA PRO A 44 2.93 6.63 10.00
C PRO A 44 2.53 6.08 8.63
N ARG A 45 1.36 5.44 8.56
CA ARG A 45 0.80 4.87 7.33
C ARG A 45 -0.01 5.94 6.60
N PRO A 46 0.52 6.59 5.55
CA PRO A 46 -0.18 7.69 4.90
C PRO A 46 -1.40 7.17 4.14
N ARG A 47 -2.39 8.05 3.96
CA ARG A 47 -3.58 7.80 3.15
C ARG A 47 -3.93 9.03 2.34
N THR A 48 -4.51 8.81 1.16
CA THR A 48 -5.07 9.88 0.34
C THR A 48 -6.36 10.42 0.96
N LYS A 49 -6.80 11.56 0.44
CA LYS A 49 -8.18 12.00 0.61
C LYS A 49 -9.12 11.03 -0.10
N THR A 50 -10.32 10.91 0.46
CA THR A 50 -11.40 10.14 -0.12
C THR A 50 -12.00 10.90 -1.30
N GLN A 51 -12.06 10.27 -2.46
CA GLN A 51 -12.62 10.86 -3.68
C GLN A 51 -14.10 10.49 -3.78
N LYS A 52 -15.01 11.43 -3.56
CA LYS A 52 -16.44 11.12 -3.49
C LYS A 52 -17.03 10.77 -4.86
N ARG A 53 -17.79 9.68 -4.93
CA ARG A 53 -18.54 9.21 -6.11
C ARG A 53 -17.70 9.17 -7.39
N ASN A 54 -16.46 8.71 -7.27
CA ASN A 54 -15.52 8.72 -8.38
C ASN A 54 -15.17 7.30 -8.83
N LEU A 55 -15.58 6.96 -10.05
CA LEU A 55 -15.34 5.64 -10.66
C LEU A 55 -13.93 5.49 -11.23
N PHE A 56 -13.22 6.61 -11.45
CA PHE A 56 -11.87 6.67 -12.01
C PHE A 56 -11.03 7.66 -11.19
N PRO A 57 -10.77 7.38 -9.91
CA PRO A 57 -10.12 8.33 -9.02
C PRO A 57 -8.68 8.61 -9.46
N LEU A 58 -8.41 9.89 -9.73
CA LEU A 58 -7.06 10.41 -9.84
C LEU A 58 -6.75 11.13 -8.53
N PHE A 59 -5.92 10.53 -7.68
CA PHE A 59 -5.62 11.12 -6.37
C PHE A 59 -4.65 12.31 -6.48
N ASP A 60 -3.64 12.21 -7.36
CA ASP A 60 -2.59 13.24 -7.57
C ASP A 60 -2.04 13.82 -6.25
N GLU A 61 -1.89 12.94 -5.25
CA GLU A 61 -1.42 13.27 -3.92
C GLU A 61 0.03 12.82 -3.73
N THR A 62 0.80 13.65 -3.06
CA THR A 62 2.21 13.41 -2.77
C THR A 62 2.40 13.14 -1.29
N PHE A 63 3.17 12.10 -0.97
CA PHE A 63 3.49 11.74 0.41
C PHE A 63 4.99 11.83 0.68
N SER A 64 5.27 12.27 1.89
CA SER A 64 6.62 12.53 2.39
C SER A 64 6.90 11.59 3.55
N ILE A 65 7.65 10.52 3.29
CA ILE A 65 7.98 9.51 4.29
C ILE A 65 9.46 9.61 4.62
N GLN A 66 9.77 9.82 5.90
CA GLN A 66 11.14 9.87 6.41
C GLN A 66 11.59 8.44 6.73
N LEU A 67 12.72 8.02 6.17
CA LEU A 67 13.26 6.68 6.34
C LEU A 67 14.72 6.75 6.79
N SER A 68 15.13 5.80 7.62
CA SER A 68 16.55 5.58 7.90
C SER A 68 17.28 5.04 6.67
N ARG A 69 18.63 5.07 6.70
CA ARG A 69 19.45 4.53 5.61
C ARG A 69 19.22 3.04 5.44
N GLU A 70 19.16 2.31 6.54
CA GLU A 70 18.97 0.88 6.59
C GLU A 70 17.59 0.51 6.02
N GLN A 71 16.55 1.24 6.44
CA GLN A 71 15.20 1.11 5.92
C GLN A 71 15.11 1.36 4.40
N ARG A 72 15.77 2.41 3.90
CA ARG A 72 15.75 2.76 2.48
C ARG A 72 16.51 1.79 1.60
N GLN A 73 17.61 1.22 2.11
CA GLN A 73 18.51 0.33 1.38
C GLN A 73 18.13 -1.16 1.50
N SER A 74 17.14 -1.48 2.31
CA SER A 74 16.64 -2.85 2.45
C SER A 74 16.12 -3.40 1.12
N LYS A 75 16.64 -4.56 0.71
CA LYS A 75 16.25 -5.24 -0.54
C LYS A 75 14.86 -5.85 -0.46
N GLU A 76 14.42 -6.17 0.75
CA GLU A 76 13.11 -6.80 1.02
C GLU A 76 12.01 -5.75 1.20
N ALA A 77 12.36 -4.45 1.18
CA ALA A 77 11.41 -3.39 1.42
C ALA A 77 10.48 -3.14 0.23
N MET A 78 9.18 -3.03 0.51
CA MET A 78 8.14 -2.80 -0.49
C MET A 78 7.12 -1.78 0.00
N LEU A 79 6.58 -0.99 -0.94
CA LEU A 79 5.35 -0.23 -0.74
C LEU A 79 4.15 -1.12 -1.07
N LEU A 80 3.17 -1.14 -0.19
CA LEU A 80 1.88 -1.77 -0.40
C LEU A 80 0.78 -0.70 -0.45
N PHE A 81 0.18 -0.56 -1.62
CA PHE A 81 -1.00 0.27 -1.87
C PHE A 81 -2.24 -0.55 -1.61
N MET A 82 -3.07 -0.15 -0.65
CA MET A 82 -4.39 -0.73 -0.45
C MET A 82 -5.45 0.26 -0.90
N VAL A 83 -6.25 -0.13 -1.90
CA VAL A 83 -7.41 0.62 -2.34
C VAL A 83 -8.60 0.20 -1.51
N LYS A 84 -9.32 1.18 -0.98
CA LYS A 84 -10.49 0.95 -0.14
C LYS A 84 -11.64 1.88 -0.53
N ASP A 85 -12.86 1.42 -0.33
CA ASP A 85 -14.07 2.22 -0.45
C ASP A 85 -14.50 2.66 0.95
N GLN A 86 -14.72 3.95 1.18
CA GLN A 86 -15.23 4.45 2.44
C GLN A 86 -16.76 4.52 2.41
N ASP A 87 -17.44 4.00 3.42
CA ASP A 87 -18.90 4.15 3.47
C ASP A 87 -19.34 5.60 3.74
N TYR A 88 -20.62 5.89 3.44
CA TYR A 88 -21.21 7.23 3.58
C TYR A 88 -21.08 7.84 4.98
N PHE A 89 -20.96 7.02 6.03
CA PHE A 89 -20.86 7.45 7.42
C PHE A 89 -19.41 7.44 7.95
N GLY A 90 -18.43 7.04 7.14
CA GLY A 90 -17.04 6.85 7.52
C GLY A 90 -16.82 5.81 8.63
N MET A 91 -17.78 4.93 8.88
CA MET A 91 -17.75 3.96 9.97
C MET A 91 -16.99 2.70 9.58
N SER A 92 -17.09 2.30 8.32
CA SER A 92 -16.40 1.15 7.77
C SER A 92 -15.74 1.49 6.44
N SER A 93 -14.83 0.60 6.02
CA SER A 93 -14.25 0.69 4.68
C SER A 93 -14.09 -0.69 4.08
N GLN A 94 -14.50 -0.84 2.83
CA GLN A 94 -14.37 -2.08 2.08
C GLN A 94 -13.00 -2.13 1.41
N PHE A 95 -12.37 -3.31 1.41
CA PHE A 95 -11.14 -3.52 0.64
C PHE A 95 -11.48 -3.75 -0.84
N LEU A 96 -10.88 -2.96 -1.72
CA LEU A 96 -11.12 -3.03 -3.17
C LEU A 96 -9.97 -3.67 -3.94
N GLY A 97 -8.75 -3.68 -3.39
CA GLY A 97 -7.60 -4.28 -4.04
C GLY A 97 -6.28 -3.79 -3.46
N GLU A 98 -5.20 -4.42 -3.88
CA GLU A 98 -3.86 -4.05 -3.46
C GLU A 98 -2.85 -4.10 -4.61
N ALA A 99 -1.76 -3.36 -4.45
CA ALA A 99 -0.61 -3.42 -5.35
C ALA A 99 0.68 -3.24 -4.57
N TYR A 100 1.75 -3.84 -5.06
CA TYR A 100 3.07 -3.82 -4.44
C TYR A 100 4.06 -3.10 -5.34
N TYR A 101 4.99 -2.34 -4.75
CA TYR A 101 6.07 -1.67 -5.47
C TYR A 101 7.40 -1.78 -4.70
N PRO A 102 8.44 -2.39 -5.27
CA PRO A 102 9.72 -2.55 -4.58
C PRO A 102 10.42 -1.21 -4.32
N PHE A 103 11.06 -1.07 -3.16
CA PHE A 103 11.83 0.15 -2.85
C PHE A 103 13.03 0.35 -3.78
N LEU A 104 13.59 -0.75 -4.28
CA LEU A 104 14.71 -0.73 -5.21
C LEU A 104 14.35 -0.07 -6.55
N GLU A 105 13.08 -0.13 -6.95
CA GLU A 105 12.59 0.49 -8.18
C GLU A 105 12.23 1.97 -7.98
N ILE A 106 12.24 2.47 -6.73
CA ILE A 106 12.01 3.89 -6.48
C ILE A 106 13.31 4.64 -6.78
N PRO A 107 13.32 5.60 -7.73
CA PRO A 107 14.52 6.38 -8.02
C PRO A 107 14.97 7.18 -6.79
N THR A 108 16.28 7.35 -6.65
CA THR A 108 16.82 8.28 -5.66
C THR A 108 16.76 9.68 -6.25
N THR A 109 16.00 10.56 -5.62
CA THR A 109 15.81 11.94 -6.05
C THR A 109 16.60 12.90 -5.14
N THR A 110 17.19 13.93 -5.70
CA THR A 110 17.80 15.05 -4.97
C THR A 110 16.85 16.25 -4.95
N MET A 111 17.22 17.34 -4.26
CA MET A 111 16.44 18.59 -4.24
C MET A 111 16.31 19.26 -5.62
N GLU A 112 17.15 18.87 -6.57
CA GLU A 112 17.14 19.41 -7.94
C GLU A 112 16.25 18.59 -8.87
N THR A 113 15.76 17.42 -8.43
CA THR A 113 14.96 16.54 -9.27
C THR A 113 13.55 17.10 -9.45
N ASN A 114 13.18 17.42 -10.69
CA ASN A 114 11.82 17.82 -11.02
C ASN A 114 10.88 16.61 -10.99
N ILE A 115 10.07 16.53 -9.95
CA ILE A 115 9.07 15.48 -9.73
C ILE A 115 8.04 15.41 -10.86
N GLN A 116 7.71 16.55 -11.49
CA GLN A 116 6.67 16.60 -12.52
C GLN A 116 7.07 15.85 -13.79
N GLU A 117 8.37 15.79 -14.08
CA GLU A 117 8.98 15.16 -15.25
C GLU A 117 9.22 13.65 -15.04
N MET A 118 9.06 13.13 -13.82
CA MET A 118 9.23 11.71 -13.54
C MET A 118 8.15 10.88 -14.24
N GLN A 119 8.56 9.71 -14.74
CA GLN A 119 7.67 8.76 -15.39
C GLN A 119 6.61 8.25 -14.39
N GLN A 120 5.35 8.24 -14.84
CA GLN A 120 4.26 7.63 -14.09
C GLN A 120 4.32 6.10 -14.18
N ILE A 121 3.99 5.44 -13.08
CA ILE A 121 4.01 3.99 -12.99
C ILE A 121 2.58 3.49 -12.85
N HIS A 122 2.21 2.56 -13.71
CA HIS A 122 0.91 1.90 -13.68
C HIS A 122 1.05 0.56 -12.95
N LEU A 123 0.46 0.48 -11.76
CA LEU A 123 0.41 -0.78 -11.02
C LEU A 123 -0.91 -1.50 -11.30
N LYS A 124 -0.80 -2.80 -11.56
CA LYS A 124 -1.96 -3.67 -11.63
C LYS A 124 -2.44 -3.97 -10.22
N LEU A 125 -3.71 -3.66 -9.94
CA LEU A 125 -4.35 -4.08 -8.71
C LEU A 125 -4.61 -5.58 -8.76
N SER A 126 -4.21 -6.27 -7.69
CA SER A 126 -4.63 -7.63 -7.41
C SER A 126 -5.64 -7.64 -6.28
N LYS A 127 -6.48 -8.67 -6.27
CA LYS A 127 -7.27 -9.06 -5.09
C LYS A 127 -6.76 -10.42 -4.63
N PRO A 128 -6.67 -10.69 -3.32
CA PRO A 128 -6.53 -12.05 -2.81
C PRO A 128 -7.68 -12.88 -3.38
N THR A 129 -7.37 -13.73 -4.36
CA THR A 129 -8.37 -14.37 -5.22
C THR A 129 -8.63 -15.81 -4.83
N ASP A 130 -7.71 -16.43 -4.09
CA ASP A 130 -7.83 -17.83 -3.72
C ASP A 130 -7.12 -18.13 -2.38
N PHE A 131 -7.91 -18.38 -1.34
CA PHE A 131 -7.42 -18.84 -0.03
C PHE A 131 -7.20 -20.36 0.03
N ASP A 132 -7.63 -21.10 -1.00
CA ASP A 132 -7.50 -22.55 -1.11
C ASP A 132 -6.20 -22.99 -1.81
N CYS A 133 -5.33 -22.07 -2.19
CA CYS A 133 -4.01 -22.42 -2.73
C CYS A 133 -3.11 -23.11 -1.68
N ASP A 134 -2.20 -23.97 -2.16
CA ASP A 134 -1.33 -24.78 -1.30
C ASP A 134 -0.46 -23.93 -0.35
N ALA A 135 -0.05 -22.75 -0.79
CA ALA A 135 0.72 -21.82 0.03
C ALA A 135 -0.06 -21.32 1.26
N MET A 136 -1.34 -20.96 1.08
CA MET A 136 -2.20 -20.49 2.17
C MET A 136 -2.58 -21.62 3.12
N LYS A 137 -2.86 -22.82 2.58
CA LYS A 137 -3.06 -24.03 3.39
C LYS A 137 -1.82 -24.37 4.21
N ALA A 138 -0.63 -24.33 3.61
CA ALA A 138 0.62 -24.59 4.30
C ALA A 138 0.87 -23.58 5.44
N LEU A 139 0.55 -22.30 5.23
CA LEU A 139 0.65 -21.25 6.26
C LEU A 139 -0.38 -21.43 7.39
N ASP A 140 -1.62 -21.83 7.09
CA ASP A 140 -2.68 -22.08 8.09
C ASP A 140 -2.34 -23.27 9.01
N HIS A 141 -1.65 -24.28 8.48
CA HIS A 141 -1.19 -25.44 9.24
C HIS A 141 0.00 -25.15 10.18
N ARG A 142 0.70 -24.01 10.01
CA ARG A 142 1.80 -23.59 10.90
C ARG A 142 1.26 -22.98 12.21
N GLN A 143 0.59 -23.80 13.01
CA GLN A 143 -0.10 -23.36 14.24
C GLN A 143 0.87 -22.83 15.33
N GLY A 144 2.15 -23.23 15.29
CA GLY A 144 3.18 -22.77 16.23
C GLY A 144 3.74 -21.37 15.96
N GLU A 145 3.51 -20.80 14.77
CA GLU A 145 4.10 -19.51 14.38
C GLU A 145 3.07 -18.37 14.54
N LYS A 146 3.32 -17.45 15.48
CA LYS A 146 2.44 -16.29 15.71
C LYS A 146 2.27 -15.44 14.44
N LEU A 147 3.36 -15.21 13.70
CA LEU A 147 3.35 -14.41 12.47
C LEU A 147 2.49 -15.05 11.37
N ALA A 148 2.59 -16.36 11.17
CA ALA A 148 1.78 -17.09 10.19
C ALA A 148 0.28 -16.98 10.53
N ARG A 149 -0.08 -17.18 11.80
CA ARG A 149 -1.48 -17.04 12.26
C ARG A 149 -2.02 -15.63 12.08
N GLU A 150 -1.24 -14.60 12.43
CA GLU A 150 -1.65 -13.21 12.25
C GLU A 150 -1.80 -12.83 10.78
N PHE A 151 -0.90 -13.33 9.91
CA PHE A 151 -0.99 -13.14 8.48
C PHE A 151 -2.28 -13.75 7.92
N ILE A 152 -2.56 -15.02 8.23
CA ILE A 152 -3.79 -15.69 7.78
C ILE A 152 -5.03 -14.98 8.29
N LYS A 153 -5.08 -14.56 9.56
CA LYS A 153 -6.21 -13.82 10.12
C LYS A 153 -6.46 -12.51 9.37
N ARG A 154 -5.40 -11.73 9.11
CA ARG A 154 -5.51 -10.47 8.35
C ARG A 154 -6.00 -10.73 6.93
N GLN A 155 -5.48 -11.75 6.26
CA GLN A 155 -5.87 -12.08 4.90
C GLN A 155 -7.34 -12.55 4.85
N LYS A 156 -7.78 -13.46 5.74
CA LYS A 156 -9.19 -13.90 5.82
C LYS A 156 -10.14 -12.71 6.04
N SER A 157 -9.80 -11.75 6.89
CA SER A 157 -10.61 -10.55 7.10
C SER A 157 -10.77 -9.67 5.85
N LYS A 158 -9.75 -9.60 4.98
CA LYS A 158 -9.85 -8.88 3.69
C LYS A 158 -10.79 -9.60 2.73
N HIS A 159 -10.83 -10.94 2.78
CA HIS A 159 -11.63 -11.79 1.91
C HIS A 159 -13.10 -11.87 2.34
N GLU A 160 -13.38 -12.07 3.63
CA GLU A 160 -14.75 -12.14 4.17
C GLU A 160 -15.53 -10.85 3.91
N HIS A 161 -14.90 -9.68 4.05
CA HIS A 161 -15.49 -8.39 3.67
C HIS A 161 -15.70 -8.21 2.16
N SER A 162 -15.03 -9.00 1.32
CA SER A 162 -15.19 -8.96 -0.13
C SER A 162 -16.33 -9.88 -0.62
N GLN A 163 -16.69 -10.93 0.14
CA GLN A 163 -17.72 -11.90 -0.23
C GLN A 163 -19.14 -11.58 0.27
N SER A 164 -19.33 -10.65 1.21
CA SER A 164 -20.66 -10.40 1.78
C SER A 164 -21.66 -9.70 0.84
N PHE A 165 -21.34 -9.51 -0.44
CA PHE A 165 -22.18 -8.82 -1.44
C PHE A 165 -22.13 -9.44 -2.85
N MET A 166 -21.66 -10.67 -3.00
CA MET A 166 -22.00 -11.52 -4.15
C MET A 166 -23.18 -12.42 -3.78
#